data_AF-A0A963AQL7-F1
#
_entry.id   AF-A0A963AQL7-F1
#
_cell.length_a   1.000
_cell.length_b   1.000
_cell.length_c   1.000
_cell.angle_alpha   90.00
_cell.angle_beta   90.00
_cell.angle_gamma   90.00
#
_symmetry.space_group_name_H-M   'P 1'
#
loop_
_entity.id
_entity.type
_entity.pdbx_description
1 polymer ?
#
loop_
_entity_poly.entity_id
_entity_poly.type
_entity_poly.pdbx_seq_one_letter_code
_entity_poly.pdbx_strand_id
1 'polypeptide(L)'
;MTALAFALRLFRRDWRNAELRLLAFSLMLAVAAVTAVGFFTDRVSRAMELQAGESLSADLVISSHDPISDDYRDKAAALGLDTAETLGFPSAVIHGDRVQ
;
A
#
# COMPACT_ATOMS: atom_id res chain seq x y z
N MET A 1 21.77 -34.82 2.36
CA MET A 1 20.33 -34.76 1.96
C MET A 1 19.40 -35.50 2.93
N THR A 2 19.87 -36.47 3.71
CA THR A 2 19.05 -37.24 4.68
C THR A 2 18.69 -36.46 5.95
N ALA A 3 19.54 -35.54 6.42
CA ALA A 3 19.29 -34.74 7.62
C ALA A 3 18.00 -33.89 7.55
N LEU A 4 17.74 -33.28 6.38
CA LEU A 4 16.51 -32.51 6.16
C LEU A 4 15.27 -33.40 6.19
N ALA A 5 15.34 -34.60 5.62
CA ALA A 5 14.26 -35.57 5.65
C ALA A 5 13.98 -36.09 7.08
N PHE A 6 15.03 -36.32 7.88
CA PHE A 6 14.90 -36.66 9.29
C PHE A 6 14.28 -35.52 10.11
N ALA A 7 14.74 -34.28 9.91
CA ALA A 7 14.20 -33.10 10.58
C ALA A 7 12.71 -32.87 10.26
N LEU A 8 12.32 -32.96 8.98
CA LEU A 8 10.92 -32.86 8.55
C LEU A 8 10.04 -33.96 9.14
N ARG A 9 10.54 -35.20 9.22
CA ARG A 9 9.79 -36.32 9.81
C ARG A 9 9.58 -36.14 11.32
N LEU A 10 10.60 -35.65 12.03
CA LEU A 10 10.51 -35.35 13.46
C LEU A 10 9.52 -34.19 13.70
N PHE A 11 9.66 -33.11 12.96
CA PHE A 11 8.75 -31.95 13.02
C PHE A 11 7.30 -32.35 12.74
N ARG A 12 7.06 -33.18 11.72
CA ARG A 12 5.73 -33.66 11.36
C ARG A 12 5.11 -34.55 12.44
N ARG A 13 5.92 -35.30 13.20
CA ARG A 13 5.47 -36.07 14.36
C ARG A 13 5.10 -35.14 15.51
N ASP A 14 5.97 -34.18 15.80
CA ASP A 14 5.82 -33.28 16.94
C ASP A 14 4.69 -32.26 16.73
N TRP A 15 4.25 -32.04 15.48
CA TRP A 15 3.07 -31.24 15.13
C TRP A 15 1.75 -31.76 15.72
N ARG A 16 1.68 -33.04 16.12
CA ARG A 16 0.52 -33.60 16.83
C ARG A 16 0.44 -33.15 18.29
N ASN A 17 1.52 -32.62 18.86
CA ASN A 17 1.53 -32.12 20.23
C ASN A 17 0.67 -30.85 20.33
N ALA A 18 -0.22 -30.81 21.32
CA ALA A 18 -1.13 -29.68 21.52
C ALA A 18 -0.39 -28.37 21.84
N GLU A 19 0.69 -28.45 22.60
CA GLU A 19 1.50 -27.30 23.01
C GLU A 19 2.17 -26.58 21.83
N LEU A 20 2.78 -27.34 20.90
CA LEU A 20 3.39 -26.79 19.68
C LEU A 20 2.38 -26.07 18.79
N ARG A 21 1.16 -26.60 18.69
CA ARG A 21 0.07 -25.96 17.94
C ARG A 21 -0.34 -24.65 18.60
N LEU A 22 -0.43 -24.60 19.94
CA LEU A 22 -0.76 -23.37 20.66
C LEU A 22 0.30 -22.28 20.44
N LEU A 23 1.59 -22.64 20.52
CA LEU A 23 2.69 -21.72 20.24
C LEU A 23 2.65 -21.21 18.80
N ALA A 24 2.39 -22.11 17.84
CA ALA A 24 2.25 -21.72 16.43
C ALA A 24 1.06 -20.77 16.21
N PHE A 25 -0.08 -21.02 16.86
CA PHE A 25 -1.24 -20.13 16.81
C PHE A 25 -0.93 -18.77 17.44
N SER A 26 -0.25 -18.73 18.59
CA SER A 26 0.16 -17.49 19.24
C SER A 26 1.08 -16.66 18.35
N LEU A 27 2.08 -17.30 17.71
CA LEU A 27 2.97 -16.65 16.77
C LEU A 27 2.21 -16.12 15.55
N MET A 28 1.31 -16.92 14.97
CA MET A 28 0.51 -16.53 13.83
C MET A 28 -0.40 -15.34 14.17
N LEU A 29 -1.02 -15.35 15.36
CA LEU A 29 -1.84 -14.26 15.85
C LEU A 29 -1.02 -12.98 16.04
N ALA A 30 0.18 -13.08 16.61
CA ALA A 30 1.08 -11.94 16.80
C ALA A 30 1.48 -11.32 15.44
N VAL A 31 1.89 -12.13 14.48
CA VAL A 31 2.25 -11.66 13.12
C VAL A 31 1.04 -11.04 12.43
N ALA A 32 -0.14 -11.67 12.53
CA ALA A 32 -1.37 -11.14 11.95
C ALA A 32 -1.74 -9.79 12.57
N ALA A 33 -1.62 -9.63 13.89
CA ALA A 33 -1.90 -8.37 14.58
C ALA A 33 -0.94 -7.25 14.15
N VAL A 34 0.37 -7.50 14.12
CA VAL A 34 1.36 -6.51 13.67
C VAL A 34 1.12 -6.11 12.21
N THR A 35 0.79 -7.08 11.36
CA THR A 35 0.48 -6.82 9.94
C THR A 35 -0.79 -5.98 9.80
N ALA A 36 -1.85 -6.30 10.54
CA ALA A 36 -3.11 -5.56 10.52
C ALA A 36 -2.92 -4.11 10.99
N VAL A 37 -2.13 -3.89 12.04
CA VAL A 37 -1.77 -2.54 12.50
C VAL A 37 -0.98 -1.79 11.42
N GLY A 38 -0.01 -2.44 10.78
CA GLY A 38 0.75 -1.85 9.68
C GLY A 38 -0.15 -1.41 8.52
N PHE A 39 -1.09 -2.26 8.09
CA PHE A 39 -2.06 -1.92 7.05
C PHE A 39 -3.02 -0.80 7.47
N PHE A 40 -3.45 -0.80 8.73
CA PHE A 40 -4.28 0.29 9.25
C PHE A 40 -3.52 1.62 9.20
N THR A 41 -2.26 1.63 9.64
CA THR A 41 -1.41 2.82 9.59
C THR A 41 -1.20 3.29 8.14
N ASP A 42 -0.89 2.40 7.19
CA ASP A 42 -0.75 2.79 5.77
C ASP A 42 -2.03 3.44 5.23
N ARG A 43 -3.19 2.86 5.56
CA ARG A 43 -4.48 3.41 5.14
C ARG A 43 -4.76 4.77 5.76
N VAL A 44 -4.45 4.95 7.04
CA VAL A 44 -4.61 6.25 7.73
C VAL A 44 -3.66 7.28 7.13
N SER A 45 -2.38 6.94 6.95
CA SER A 45 -1.40 7.82 6.32
C SER A 45 -1.85 8.25 4.92
N ARG A 46 -2.32 7.32 4.09
CA ARG A 46 -2.84 7.63 2.75
C ARG A 46 -4.08 8.51 2.78
N ALA A 47 -5.01 8.27 3.70
CA ALA A 47 -6.19 9.13 3.86
C ALA A 47 -5.80 10.54 4.33
N MET A 48 -4.81 10.64 5.22
CA MET A 48 -4.27 11.92 5.68
C MET A 48 -3.51 12.65 4.57
N GLU A 49 -2.74 11.95 3.72
CA GLU A 49 -2.07 12.56 2.56
C GLU A 49 -3.08 13.13 1.57
N LEU A 50 -4.18 12.41 1.31
CA LEU A 50 -5.26 12.92 0.46
C LEU A 50 -5.93 14.17 1.07
N GLN A 51 -6.24 14.16 2.37
CA GLN A 51 -6.80 15.34 3.06
C GLN A 51 -5.80 16.49 3.17
N ALA A 52 -4.52 16.21 3.38
CA ALA A 52 -3.47 17.23 3.44
C ALA A 52 -3.23 17.84 2.04
N GLY A 53 -3.33 17.04 0.98
CA GLY A 53 -3.37 17.52 -0.39
C GLY A 53 -4.54 18.47 -0.61
N GLU A 54 -5.72 18.18 -0.05
CA GLU A 54 -6.91 19.04 -0.11
C GLU A 54 -6.77 20.32 0.74
N SER A 55 -6.07 20.25 1.87
CA SER A 55 -5.83 21.41 2.76
C SER A 55 -4.65 22.28 2.32
N LEU A 56 -3.72 21.76 1.52
CA LEU A 56 -2.58 22.48 0.97
C LEU A 56 -2.83 22.97 -0.47
N SER A 57 -3.73 22.31 -1.22
CA SER A 57 -4.17 22.76 -2.53
C SER A 57 -5.19 23.89 -2.37
N ALA A 58 -4.73 25.09 -2.65
CA ALA A 58 -5.54 26.30 -2.73
C ALA A 58 -6.78 26.08 -3.63
N ASP A 59 -7.97 26.19 -3.02
CA ASP A 59 -9.32 26.40 -3.56
C ASP A 59 -9.87 25.59 -4.77
N LEU A 60 -9.07 24.95 -5.64
CA LEU A 60 -9.55 24.11 -6.75
C LEU A 60 -8.47 23.18 -7.34
N VAL A 61 -8.77 21.88 -7.44
CA VAL A 61 -7.92 20.87 -8.13
C VAL A 61 -8.70 20.24 -9.29
N ILE A 62 -8.11 20.28 -10.49
CA ILE A 62 -8.64 19.61 -11.69
C ILE A 62 -7.75 18.41 -11.99
N SER A 63 -8.31 17.19 -11.96
CA SER A 63 -7.61 15.96 -12.33
C SER A 63 -8.35 15.24 -13.45
N SER A 64 -7.60 14.75 -14.44
CA SER A 64 -8.13 14.01 -15.59
C SER A 64 -7.13 12.91 -15.95
N HIS A 65 -7.64 11.78 -16.44
CA HIS A 65 -6.80 10.72 -17.00
C HIS A 65 -6.28 11.09 -18.40
N ASP A 66 -7.01 11.96 -19.12
CA ASP A 66 -6.62 12.54 -20.39
C ASP A 66 -5.97 13.92 -20.21
N PRO A 67 -5.14 14.39 -21.17
CA PRO A 67 -4.54 15.73 -21.12
C PRO A 67 -5.59 16.80 -20.83
N ILE A 68 -5.37 17.59 -19.77
CA ILE A 68 -6.26 18.69 -19.41
C ILE A 68 -6.12 19.78 -20.47
N SER A 69 -7.25 20.25 -21.03
CA SER A 69 -7.28 21.30 -22.05
C SER A 69 -6.63 22.59 -21.56
N ASP A 70 -5.84 23.23 -22.43
CA ASP A 70 -5.17 24.51 -22.15
C ASP A 70 -6.16 25.65 -21.85
N ASP A 71 -7.43 25.53 -22.27
CA ASP A 71 -8.51 26.46 -21.92
C ASP A 71 -8.62 26.73 -20.41
N TYR A 72 -8.29 25.73 -19.56
CA TYR A 72 -8.32 25.90 -18.11
C TYR A 72 -7.14 26.73 -17.59
N ARG A 73 -5.97 26.65 -18.24
CA ARG A 73 -4.80 27.48 -17.91
C ARG A 73 -5.06 28.93 -18.29
N ASP A 74 -5.61 29.17 -19.47
CA ASP A 74 -5.93 30.50 -19.96
C ASP A 74 -6.96 31.19 -19.06
N LYS A 75 -7.97 30.44 -18.60
CA LYS A 75 -8.94 30.93 -17.61
C LYS A 75 -8.30 31.21 -16.26
N ALA A 76 -7.43 30.34 -15.75
CA ALA A 76 -6.75 30.55 -14.48
C ALA A 76 -5.83 31.80 -14.53
N ALA A 77 -5.11 31.99 -15.63
CA ALA A 77 -4.30 33.18 -15.88
C ALA A 77 -5.15 34.46 -15.97
N ALA A 78 -6.29 34.39 -16.67
CA ALA A 78 -7.24 35.52 -16.75
C ALA A 78 -7.85 35.88 -15.39
N LEU A 79 -7.99 34.91 -14.48
CA LEU A 79 -8.46 35.11 -13.10
C LEU A 79 -7.34 35.49 -12.12
N GLY A 80 -6.08 35.53 -12.56
CA GLY A 80 -4.93 35.86 -11.72
C GLY A 80 -4.62 34.81 -10.65
N LEU A 81 -4.96 33.54 -10.90
CA LEU A 81 -4.74 32.44 -9.96
C LEU A 81 -3.34 31.86 -10.10
N ASP A 82 -2.71 31.55 -8.97
CA ASP A 82 -1.47 30.75 -8.94
C ASP A 82 -1.80 29.30 -9.31
N THR A 83 -1.05 28.73 -10.26
CA THR A 83 -1.29 27.38 -10.78
C THR A 83 -0.06 26.50 -10.58
N ALA A 84 -0.29 25.23 -10.23
CA ALA A 84 0.74 24.21 -10.12
C ALA A 84 0.32 22.97 -10.93
N GLU A 85 1.22 22.48 -11.77
CA GLU A 85 0.97 21.29 -12.59
C GLU A 85 1.74 20.09 -12.04
N THR A 86 1.02 18.98 -11.84
CA THR A 86 1.60 17.71 -11.39
C THR A 86 1.23 16.60 -12.37
N LEU A 87 2.23 15.92 -12.92
CA LEU A 87 2.04 14.73 -13.75
C LEU A 87 2.30 13.49 -12.91
N GLY A 88 1.26 12.69 -12.69
CA GLY A 88 1.36 11.40 -12.00
C GLY A 88 1.54 10.27 -13.00
N PHE A 89 2.69 9.59 -12.97
CA PHE A 89 2.90 8.35 -13.72
C PHE A 89 2.68 7.17 -12.77
N PRO A 90 1.62 6.34 -12.96
CA PRO A 90 1.50 5.11 -12.22
C PRO A 90 2.67 4.18 -12.59
N SER A 91 3.68 4.13 -11.72
CA SER A 91 4.80 3.20 -11.88
C SER A 91 4.38 1.83 -11.38
N ALA A 92 3.99 0.95 -12.29
CA ALA A 92 3.99 -0.49 -12.05
C ALA A 92 5.06 -1.12 -12.95
N VAL A 93 6.11 -1.66 -12.35
CA VAL A 93 7.07 -2.49 -13.10
C VAL A 93 6.41 -3.83 -13.34
N ILE A 94 5.87 -4.02 -14.54
CA ILE A 94 5.33 -5.32 -14.96
C ILE A 94 6.52 -6.21 -15.35
N HIS A 95 6.90 -7.14 -14.47
CA HIS A 95 7.78 -8.26 -14.80
C HIS A 95 6.93 -9.54 -14.89
N GLY A 96 6.35 -9.80 -16.06
CA GLY A 96 5.42 -10.93 -16.29
C GLY A 96 4.01 -10.69 -15.72
N ASP A 97 3.29 -11.77 -15.37
CA ASP A 97 1.86 -11.76 -14.94
C ASP A 97 1.62 -11.40 -13.46
N ARG A 98 2.47 -10.56 -12.85
CA ARG A 98 2.21 -10.07 -11.48
C ARG A 98 2.50 -8.59 -11.39
N VAL A 99 1.44 -7.82 -11.17
CA VAL A 99 1.51 -6.43 -10.70
C VAL A 99 2.03 -6.44 -9.25
N GLN A 100 3.17 -5.80 -9.02
CA GLN A 100 3.68 -5.44 -7.70
C GLN A 100 3.45 -3.95 -7.45
#